data_AF-A0AAU1GAW0-F1
#
_entry.id   AF-A0AAU1GAW0-F1
#
_cell.length_a   1.000
_cell.length_b   1.000
_cell.length_c   1.000
_cell.angle_alpha   90.00
_cell.angle_beta   90.00
_cell.angle_gamma   90.00
#
_symmetry.space_group_name_H-M   'P 1'
#
loop_
_entity.id
_entity.type
_entity.pdbx_description
1 polymer ?
#
loop_
_entity_poly.entity_id
_entity_poly.type
_entity_poly.pdbx_seq_one_letter_code
_entity_poly.pdbx_strand_id
1 'polypeptide(L)'
;MASLPVYSWRLAPDGLATRRQLRAAGLRPGGQDVAAQVERPRYRRGPLIAFLYRIELALPVRPMTPAKAAALAKANTARRTCPACRHDAGYVIPASLGTCVPCAYPDDVQRAA
;
A
#
# COMPACT_ATOMS: atom_id res chain seq x y z
N MET A 1 -5.55 -32.71 6.37
CA MET A 1 -5.12 -31.36 5.95
C MET A 1 -5.90 -31.02 4.70
N ALA A 2 -6.88 -30.11 4.78
CA ALA A 2 -7.66 -29.73 3.60
C ALA A 2 -6.77 -28.88 2.67
N SER A 3 -6.54 -29.35 1.45
CA SER A 3 -5.87 -28.55 0.42
C SER A 3 -6.79 -27.42 -0.02
N LEU A 4 -6.22 -26.22 -0.22
CA LEU A 4 -6.97 -25.10 -0.79
C LEU A 4 -7.30 -25.41 -2.25
N PRO A 5 -8.56 -25.21 -2.69
CA PRO A 5 -8.92 -25.34 -4.09
C PRO A 5 -8.07 -24.45 -4.99
N VAL A 6 -7.60 -25.02 -6.10
CA VAL A 6 -6.77 -24.35 -7.11
C VAL A 6 -7.55 -24.30 -8.41
N TYR A 7 -7.80 -23.10 -8.91
CA TYR A 7 -8.48 -22.87 -10.18
C TYR A 7 -7.50 -22.38 -11.24
N SER A 8 -7.71 -22.80 -12.48
CA SER A 8 -7.03 -22.21 -13.63
C SER A 8 -7.51 -20.78 -13.87
N TRP A 9 -6.67 -19.97 -14.53
CA TRP A 9 -6.99 -18.57 -14.85
C TRP A 9 -8.36 -18.42 -15.51
N ARG A 10 -9.21 -17.55 -14.93
CA ARG A 10 -10.61 -17.28 -15.33
C ARG A 10 -11.60 -18.45 -15.15
N LEU A 11 -11.22 -19.50 -14.41
CA LEU A 11 -12.06 -20.68 -14.13
C LEU A 11 -12.41 -20.83 -12.64
N ALA A 12 -12.23 -19.77 -11.85
CA ALA A 12 -12.74 -19.75 -10.48
C ALA A 12 -14.26 -19.54 -10.49
N PRO A 13 -15.02 -20.21 -9.61
CA PRO A 13 -16.47 -20.01 -9.50
C PRO A 13 -16.80 -18.60 -9.03
N ASP A 14 -18.05 -18.20 -9.27
CA ASP A 14 -18.61 -16.95 -8.75
C ASP A 14 -18.61 -16.92 -7.21
N GLY A 15 -18.78 -15.73 -6.63
CA GLY A 15 -18.74 -15.52 -5.19
C GLY A 15 -17.32 -15.45 -4.61
N LEU A 16 -16.28 -15.60 -5.44
CA LEU A 16 -14.88 -15.45 -5.08
C LEU A 16 -14.26 -14.21 -5.73
N ALA A 17 -13.44 -13.50 -4.97
CA ALA A 17 -12.72 -12.32 -5.45
C ALA A 17 -11.30 -12.25 -4.91
N THR A 18 -10.40 -11.75 -5.74
CA THR A 18 -9.05 -11.35 -5.31
C THR A 18 -9.12 -10.12 -4.39
N ARG A 19 -8.08 -9.91 -3.57
CA ARG A 19 -7.97 -8.68 -2.75
C ARG A 19 -8.14 -7.40 -3.57
N ARG A 20 -7.65 -7.39 -4.81
CA ARG A 20 -7.77 -6.22 -5.71
C ARG A 20 -9.20 -6.01 -6.18
N GLN A 21 -9.92 -7.08 -6.53
CA GLN A 21 -11.34 -7.02 -6.90
C GLN A 21 -12.21 -6.57 -5.72
N LEU A 22 -11.98 -7.12 -4.53
CA LEU A 22 -12.66 -6.64 -3.32
C LEU A 22 -12.41 -5.15 -3.09
N ARG A 23 -11.16 -4.70 -3.22
CA ARG A 23 -10.82 -3.29 -3.01
C ARG A 23 -11.51 -2.37 -4.01
N ALA A 24 -11.61 -2.79 -5.28
CA ALA A 24 -12.34 -2.05 -6.31
C ALA A 24 -13.84 -1.94 -5.99
N ALA A 25 -14.40 -2.94 -5.31
CA ALA A 25 -15.78 -2.94 -4.82
C ALA A 25 -15.96 -2.22 -3.45
N GLY A 26 -14.92 -1.55 -2.92
CA GLY A 26 -15.00 -0.92 -1.59
C GLY A 26 -14.99 -1.92 -0.41
N LEU A 27 -14.61 -3.16 -0.66
CA LEU A 27 -14.57 -4.26 0.30
C LEU A 27 -13.15 -4.65 0.71
N ARG A 28 -13.04 -5.35 1.84
CA ARG A 28 -11.83 -6.01 2.35
C ARG A 28 -12.18 -7.46 2.73
N PRO A 29 -11.20 -8.38 2.80
CA PRO A 29 -11.45 -9.78 3.16
C PRO A 29 -12.16 -10.03 4.50
N GLY A 30 -12.28 -9.04 5.37
CA GLY A 30 -13.00 -9.19 6.64
C GLY A 30 -12.24 -9.95 7.73
N GLY A 31 -11.07 -10.53 7.43
CA GLY A 31 -10.31 -11.37 8.36
C GLY A 31 -10.46 -12.87 8.09
N GLN A 32 -11.20 -13.25 7.05
CA GLN A 32 -11.30 -14.63 6.59
C GLN A 32 -9.94 -15.14 6.06
N ASP A 33 -9.73 -16.45 6.17
CA ASP A 33 -8.62 -17.14 5.51
C ASP A 33 -8.80 -17.19 4.00
N VAL A 34 -7.74 -17.56 3.29
CA VAL A 34 -7.80 -17.78 1.83
C VAL A 34 -8.79 -18.91 1.55
N ALA A 35 -9.77 -18.65 0.69
CA ALA A 35 -10.79 -19.64 0.33
C ALA A 35 -10.35 -20.52 -0.85
N ALA A 36 -9.56 -19.97 -1.77
CA ALA A 36 -9.02 -20.67 -2.93
C ALA A 36 -7.84 -19.87 -3.54
N GLN A 37 -7.17 -20.47 -4.52
CA GLN A 37 -6.18 -19.77 -5.35
C GLN A 37 -6.54 -19.91 -6.83
N VAL A 38 -6.18 -18.90 -7.62
CA VAL A 38 -6.20 -18.96 -9.08
C VAL A 38 -4.79 -18.89 -9.63
N GLU A 39 -4.49 -19.74 -10.60
CA GLU A 39 -3.19 -19.84 -11.23
C GLU A 39 -3.26 -19.47 -12.71
N ARG A 40 -2.40 -18.55 -13.13
CA ARG A 40 -2.16 -18.23 -14.54
C ARG A 40 -0.84 -18.84 -14.98
N PRO A 41 -0.86 -19.87 -15.84
CA PRO A 41 0.36 -20.45 -16.41
C PRO A 41 1.19 -19.41 -17.13
N ARG A 42 2.51 -19.58 -17.08
CA ARG A 42 3.47 -18.76 -17.84
C ARG A 42 4.47 -19.67 -18.53
N TYR A 43 4.88 -19.27 -19.74
CA TYR A 43 5.91 -20.00 -20.47
C TYR A 43 7.27 -19.85 -19.76
N ARG A 44 7.94 -20.99 -19.49
CA ARG A 44 9.28 -21.09 -18.86
C ARG A 44 9.42 -20.37 -17.50
N ARG A 45 8.32 -20.12 -16.78
CA ARG A 45 8.29 -19.47 -15.45
C ARG A 45 7.18 -20.09 -14.61
N GLY A 46 7.31 -20.03 -13.28
CA GLY A 46 6.23 -20.44 -12.37
C GLY A 46 4.93 -19.66 -12.62
N PRO A 47 3.75 -20.23 -12.31
CA PRO A 47 2.46 -19.58 -12.53
C PRO A 47 2.36 -18.28 -11.71
N LEU A 48 1.52 -17.36 -12.19
CA LEU A 48 1.08 -16.25 -11.34
C LEU A 48 -0.06 -16.74 -10.47
N ILE A 49 0.08 -16.56 -9.17
CA ILE A 49 -0.90 -16.99 -8.17
C ILE A 49 -1.65 -15.75 -7.68
N ALA A 50 -2.98 -15.85 -7.59
CA ALA A 50 -3.78 -14.88 -6.85
C ALA A 50 -4.69 -15.61 -5.87
N PHE A 51 -4.72 -15.14 -4.62
CA PHE A 51 -5.60 -15.67 -3.59
C PHE A 51 -6.99 -15.10 -3.69
N LEU A 52 -7.97 -15.97 -3.52
CA LEU A 52 -9.39 -15.70 -3.60
C LEU A 52 -10.02 -15.75 -2.22
N TYR A 53 -10.97 -14.85 -2.01
CA TYR A 53 -11.71 -14.65 -0.78
C TYR A 53 -13.20 -14.67 -1.12
N ARG A 54 -14.02 -15.15 -0.20
CA ARG A 54 -15.47 -15.14 -0.35
C ARG A 54 -16.00 -13.71 -0.25
N ILE A 55 -16.79 -13.32 -1.24
CA ILE A 55 -17.39 -11.98 -1.31
C ILE A 55 -18.42 -11.80 -0.19
N GLU A 56 -19.22 -12.84 0.11
CA GLU A 56 -20.24 -12.83 1.16
C GLU A 56 -19.70 -12.53 2.57
N LEU A 57 -18.44 -12.90 2.84
CA LEU A 57 -17.76 -12.66 4.12
C LEU A 57 -16.91 -11.38 4.10
N ALA A 58 -16.86 -10.69 2.95
CA ALA A 58 -16.12 -9.46 2.83
C ALA A 58 -16.82 -8.33 3.59
N LEU A 59 -16.03 -7.46 4.20
CA LEU A 59 -16.54 -6.31 4.95
C LEU A 59 -16.20 -5.02 4.19
N PRO A 60 -16.94 -3.93 4.40
CA PRO A 60 -16.54 -2.62 3.91
C PRO A 60 -15.10 -2.28 4.33
N VAL A 61 -14.38 -1.62 3.44
CA VAL A 61 -13.09 -1.02 3.77
C VAL A 61 -13.28 -0.06 4.93
N ARG A 62 -12.39 -0.15 5.93
CA ARG A 62 -12.39 0.80 7.05
C ARG A 62 -12.12 2.20 6.50
N PRO A 63 -13.03 3.17 6.71
CA PRO A 63 -12.81 4.53 6.24
C PRO A 63 -11.62 5.15 6.97
N MET A 64 -11.03 6.17 6.33
CA MET A 64 -10.10 7.05 7.01
C MET A 64 -10.86 7.79 8.11
N THR A 65 -10.34 7.77 9.34
CA THR A 65 -10.92 8.55 10.44
C THR A 65 -10.18 9.89 10.58
N PRO A 66 -10.83 10.95 11.09
CA PRO A 66 -10.16 12.22 11.35
C PRO A 66 -8.92 12.07 12.22
N ALA A 67 -8.98 11.21 13.25
CA ALA A 67 -7.83 10.93 14.12
C ALA A 67 -6.65 10.31 13.36
N LYS A 68 -6.90 9.39 12.42
CA LYS A 68 -5.84 8.82 11.57
C LYS A 68 -5.27 9.84 10.60
N ALA A 69 -6.11 10.70 10.01
CA ALA A 69 -5.67 11.77 9.14
C ALA A 69 -4.75 12.76 9.91
N ALA A 70 -5.14 13.15 11.12
CA ALA A 70 -4.33 14.00 11.99
C ALA A 70 -2.99 13.34 12.38
N ALA A 71 -3.00 12.05 12.70
CA ALA A 71 -1.78 11.31 13.00
C ALA A 71 -0.82 11.25 11.81
N LEU A 72 -1.32 11.03 10.60
CA LEU A 72 -0.53 11.06 9.37
C LEU A 72 0.01 12.45 9.07
N ALA A 73 -0.80 13.50 9.26
CA ALA A 73 -0.35 14.87 9.11
C ALA A 73 0.82 15.17 10.07
N LYS A 74 0.68 14.84 11.35
CA LYS A 74 1.74 14.99 12.35
C LYS A 74 3.02 14.23 11.98
N ALA A 75 2.89 12.98 11.53
CA ALA A 75 4.03 12.18 11.09
C ALA A 75 4.71 12.79 9.85
N ASN A 76 3.95 13.30 8.89
CA ASN A 76 4.50 13.96 7.71
C ASN A 76 5.18 15.29 8.07
N THR A 77 4.59 16.11 8.94
CA THR A 77 5.22 17.34 9.43
C THR A 77 6.57 17.05 10.08
N ALA A 78 6.66 16.02 10.92
CA ALA A 78 7.92 15.62 11.55
C ALA A 78 9.00 15.20 10.51
N ARG A 79 8.60 14.49 9.45
CA ARG A 79 9.52 14.06 8.37
C ARG A 79 9.92 15.19 7.42
N ARG A 80 9.17 16.29 7.39
CA ARG A 80 9.40 17.44 6.51
C ARG A 80 10.07 18.61 7.22
N THR A 81 9.99 18.68 8.54
CA THR A 81 10.58 19.76 9.33
C THR A 81 12.08 19.51 9.47
N CYS A 82 12.89 20.44 8.96
CA CYS A 82 14.34 20.33 9.05
C CYS A 82 14.81 20.56 10.50
N PRO A 83 15.63 19.69 11.08
CA PRO A 83 16.13 19.90 12.44
C PRO A 83 17.10 21.09 12.54
N ALA A 84 17.77 21.48 11.46
CA ALA A 84 18.72 22.59 11.45
C ALA A 84 18.03 23.97 11.37
N CYS A 85 17.17 24.19 10.37
CA CYS A 85 16.50 25.48 10.18
C CYS A 85 15.08 25.55 10.76
N ARG A 86 14.51 24.42 11.21
CA ARG A 86 13.16 24.30 11.80
C ARG A 86 12.00 24.68 10.87
N HIS A 87 12.24 24.81 9.57
CA HIS A 87 11.20 25.05 8.57
C HIS A 87 10.71 23.74 7.96
N ASP A 88 9.44 23.72 7.53
CA ASP A 88 8.89 22.65 6.69
C ASP A 88 9.49 22.77 5.28
N ALA A 89 10.22 21.75 4.86
CA ALA A 89 10.94 21.74 3.58
C ALA A 89 10.03 21.58 2.35
N GLY A 90 8.75 21.24 2.52
CA GLY A 90 7.85 20.93 1.39
C GLY A 90 7.89 19.46 0.94
N TYR A 91 8.92 18.71 1.34
CA TYR A 91 9.17 17.32 0.97
C TYR A 91 9.72 16.51 2.15
N VAL A 92 9.61 15.18 2.06
CA VAL A 92 10.20 14.28 3.07
C VAL A 92 11.72 14.36 2.99
N ILE A 93 12.34 14.81 4.08
CA ILE A 93 13.78 14.98 4.16
C ILE A 93 14.48 13.61 3.99
N PRO A 94 15.46 13.49 3.08
CA PRO A 94 16.21 12.25 2.92
C PRO A 94 16.96 11.88 4.20
N ALA A 95 16.82 10.63 4.63
CA ALA A 95 17.49 10.14 5.83
C ALA A 95 19.03 10.20 5.73
N SER A 96 19.58 10.11 4.51
CA SER A 96 21.02 10.23 4.25
C SER A 96 21.57 11.64 4.51
N LEU A 97 20.74 12.68 4.34
CA LEU A 97 21.14 14.07 4.59
C LEU A 97 20.86 14.48 6.04
N GLY A 98 19.79 13.94 6.66
CA GLY A 98 19.37 14.30 8.02
C GLY A 98 18.81 15.73 8.15
N THR A 99 19.04 16.60 7.16
CA THR A 99 18.54 17.96 7.04
C THR A 99 17.94 18.20 5.66
N CYS A 100 17.19 19.29 5.50
CA CYS A 100 16.71 19.67 4.17
C CYS A 100 17.89 19.98 3.22
N VAL A 101 17.64 19.81 1.91
CA VAL A 101 18.61 20.06 0.84
C VAL A 101 19.24 21.46 0.93
N PRO A 102 18.49 22.56 1.17
CA PRO A 102 19.10 23.88 1.38
C PRO A 102 20.10 23.96 2.54
N CYS A 103 19.86 23.23 3.63
CA CYS A 103 20.78 23.18 4.76
C CYS A 103 21.98 22.26 4.52
N ALA A 104 21.79 21.20 3.72
CA ALA A 104 22.87 20.28 3.36
C ALA A 104 23.81 20.89 2.31
N TYR A 105 23.28 21.72 1.41
CA TYR A 105 23.99 22.34 0.29
C TYR A 105 23.65 23.83 0.16
N PRO A 106 24.10 24.69 1.10
CA PRO A 106 23.75 26.11 1.11
C PRO A 106 24.27 26.88 -0.12
N ASP A 107 25.43 26.49 -0.67
CA ASP A 107 26.04 27.15 -1.83
C ASP A 107 25.26 26.92 -3.14
N ASP A 108 24.54 25.79 -3.24
CA ASP A 108 23.74 25.46 -4.42
C ASP A 108 22.46 26.30 -4.50
N VAL A 109 21.95 26.75 -3.35
CA VAL A 109 20.80 27.68 -3.29
C VAL A 109 21.20 29.07 -3.79
N GLN A 110 22.43 29.50 -3.51
CA GLN A 110 22.94 30.81 -3.93
C GLN A 110 23.23 30.90 -5.42
N ARG A 111 23.53 29.77 -6.09
CA ARG A 111 23.82 29.72 -7.53
C ARG A 111 22.58 29.75 -8.44
N ALA A 112 21.41 29.43 -7.89
CA ALA A 112 20.15 29.36 -8.62
C ALA A 112 19.31 30.66 -8.52
N ALA A 113 19.72 31.62 -7.69
CA ALA A 113 19.10 32.93 -7.50
C ALA A 113 19.78 33.99 -8.38
#